data_AF-A0A1I4EWR8-F1
#
_entry.id   AF-A0A1I4EWR8-F1
#
_cell.length_a   1.000
_cell.length_b   1.000
_cell.length_c   1.000
_cell.angle_alpha   90.00
_cell.angle_beta   90.00
_cell.angle_gamma   90.00
#
_symmetry.space_group_name_H-M   'P 1'
#
loop_
_entity.id
_entity.type
_entity.pdbx_description
1 polymer ?
#
loop_
_entity_poly.entity_id
_entity_poly.type
_entity_poly.pdbx_seq_one_letter_code
_entity_poly.pdbx_strand_id
1 'polypeptide(L)'
;MNLSALSLAAALALAALPAAATPPQAATLLIDCERPALPDQQAVARLTGIDNLGQAYAVRARLMAEAGRACQRAGTQQVRIVSAPPATDARRLAAAR
;
A
#
# COMPACT_ATOMS: atom_id res chain seq x y z
N MET A 1 -26.09 -35.63 46.12
CA MET A 1 -25.97 -36.33 44.82
C MET A 1 -26.03 -35.26 43.74
N ASN A 2 -24.87 -34.77 43.28
CA ASN A 2 -24.79 -33.71 42.29
C ASN A 2 -24.23 -34.32 40.99
N LEU A 3 -25.12 -34.64 40.06
CA LEU A 3 -24.77 -35.16 38.73
C LEU A 3 -25.39 -34.24 37.70
N SER A 4 -24.64 -33.27 37.20
CA SER A 4 -24.97 -32.50 35.99
C SER A 4 -23.70 -31.85 35.44
N ALA A 5 -22.78 -32.68 34.98
CA ALA A 5 -21.74 -32.30 34.03
C ALA A 5 -22.07 -33.02 32.72
N LEU A 6 -21.86 -32.34 31.58
CA LEU A 6 -22.06 -32.70 30.16
C LEU A 6 -23.00 -31.65 29.55
N SER A 7 -22.59 -30.73 28.69
CA SER A 7 -21.84 -30.97 27.46
C SER A 7 -21.37 -29.63 26.87
N LEU A 8 -20.08 -29.46 26.56
CA LEU A 8 -19.62 -28.39 25.67
C LEU A 8 -18.55 -28.95 24.73
N ALA A 9 -18.97 -29.28 23.50
CA ALA A 9 -18.06 -29.47 22.38
C ALA A 9 -18.83 -29.31 21.06
N ALA A 10 -19.20 -28.07 20.73
CA ALA A 10 -19.57 -27.72 19.36
C ALA A 10 -18.29 -27.34 18.62
N ALA A 11 -17.80 -28.25 17.78
CA ALA A 11 -16.63 -28.03 16.93
C ALA A 11 -16.94 -27.00 15.84
N LEU A 12 -16.36 -25.81 15.94
CA LEU A 12 -16.38 -24.78 14.90
C LEU A 12 -15.30 -25.08 13.86
N ALA A 13 -15.58 -26.00 12.94
CA ALA A 13 -14.76 -26.18 11.75
C ALA A 13 -15.26 -25.25 10.63
N LEU A 14 -15.01 -23.94 10.77
CA LEU A 14 -15.09 -23.05 9.61
C LEU A 14 -13.83 -23.25 8.77
N ALA A 15 -13.94 -24.03 7.70
CA ALA A 15 -12.96 -24.05 6.63
C ALA A 15 -12.91 -22.64 6.00
N ALA A 16 -11.92 -21.85 6.39
CA ALA A 16 -11.62 -20.59 5.72
C ALA A 16 -11.12 -20.94 4.31
N LEU A 17 -11.98 -20.79 3.31
CA LEU A 17 -11.53 -20.78 1.92
C LEU A 17 -10.48 -19.68 1.78
N PRO A 18 -9.34 -19.93 1.11
CA PRO A 18 -8.42 -18.85 0.78
C PRO A 18 -9.17 -17.89 -0.13
N ALA A 19 -9.58 -16.75 0.44
CA ALA A 19 -10.05 -15.63 -0.36
C ALA A 19 -8.92 -15.34 -1.36
N ALA A 20 -9.19 -15.53 -2.65
CA ALA A 20 -8.27 -15.15 -3.70
C ALA A 20 -7.97 -13.67 -3.49
N ALA A 21 -6.81 -13.38 -2.91
CA ALA A 21 -6.39 -12.04 -2.63
C ALA A 21 -6.22 -11.38 -3.99
N THR A 22 -7.19 -10.55 -4.38
CA THR A 22 -7.05 -9.66 -5.53
C THR A 22 -5.72 -8.95 -5.33
N PRO A 23 -4.75 -9.08 -6.25
CA PRO A 23 -3.45 -8.46 -6.06
C PRO A 23 -3.71 -6.98 -5.80
N PRO A 24 -3.17 -6.41 -4.71
CA PRO A 24 -3.43 -5.03 -4.36
C PRO A 24 -3.05 -4.20 -5.58
N GLN A 25 -4.05 -3.56 -6.19
CA GLN A 25 -3.81 -2.68 -7.32
C GLN A 25 -2.77 -1.67 -6.86
N ALA A 26 -1.65 -1.59 -7.59
CA ALA A 26 -0.55 -0.72 -7.20
C ALA A 26 -1.08 0.70 -7.06
N ALA A 27 -1.21 1.15 -5.81
CA ALA A 27 -1.68 2.49 -5.53
C ALA A 27 -0.77 3.48 -6.27
N THR A 28 -1.37 4.46 -6.90
CA THR A 28 -0.66 5.46 -7.71
C THR A 28 -1.12 6.83 -7.27
N LEU A 29 -0.19 7.78 -7.13
CA LEU A 29 -0.51 9.18 -6.93
C LEU A 29 -0.21 9.96 -8.20
N LEU A 30 -1.15 10.79 -8.64
CA LEU A 30 -0.99 11.69 -9.77
C LEU A 30 -0.96 13.14 -9.25
N ILE A 31 0.03 13.90 -9.73
CA ILE A 31 0.20 15.30 -9.40
C ILE A 31 0.12 16.09 -10.69
N ASP A 32 -0.85 17.00 -10.76
CA ASP A 32 -0.98 18.02 -11.79
C ASP A 32 0.07 19.11 -11.54
N CYS A 33 0.97 19.34 -12.50
CA CYS A 33 2.05 20.31 -12.36
C CYS A 33 1.57 21.77 -12.50
N GLU A 34 0.42 22.00 -13.12
CA GLU A 34 -0.19 23.34 -13.22
C GLU A 34 -0.81 23.77 -11.89
N ARG A 35 -1.29 22.80 -11.11
CA ARG A 35 -1.89 23.00 -9.78
C ARG A 35 -1.44 21.90 -8.82
N PRO A 36 -0.17 21.94 -8.36
CA PRO A 36 0.38 20.89 -7.52
C PRO A 36 -0.34 20.88 -6.17
N ALA A 37 -1.24 19.92 -6.03
CA ALA A 37 -1.92 19.64 -4.77
C ALA A 37 -1.15 18.56 -4.00
N LEU A 38 -1.11 18.73 -2.69
CA LEU A 38 -0.53 17.75 -1.81
C LEU A 38 -1.44 16.51 -1.73
N PRO A 39 -0.95 15.29 -1.99
CA PRO A 39 -1.71 14.08 -1.75
C PRO A 39 -2.04 13.97 -0.25
N ASP A 40 -3.19 13.42 0.07
CA ASP A 40 -3.58 13.20 1.46
C ASP A 40 -2.66 12.15 2.13
N GLN A 41 -2.56 12.20 3.47
CA GLN A 41 -1.67 11.31 4.22
C GLN A 41 -2.07 9.84 4.06
N GLN A 42 -3.36 9.54 3.91
CA GLN A 42 -3.87 8.20 3.76
C GLN A 42 -3.50 7.61 2.39
N ALA A 43 -3.45 8.43 1.35
CA ALA A 43 -3.02 8.07 0.02
C ALA A 43 -1.52 7.76 -0.01
N VAL A 44 -0.72 8.52 0.73
CA VAL A 44 0.71 8.21 0.93
C VAL A 44 0.88 6.91 1.72
N ALA A 45 0.12 6.72 2.80
CA ALA A 45 0.13 5.47 3.58
C ALA A 45 -0.22 4.26 2.71
N ARG A 46 -1.30 4.33 1.92
CA ARG A 46 -1.70 3.28 0.98
C ARG A 46 -0.66 3.01 -0.11
N LEU A 47 -0.05 4.07 -0.66
CA LEU A 47 1.01 3.94 -1.67
C LEU A 47 2.21 3.19 -1.09
N THR A 48 2.65 3.59 0.10
CA THR A 48 3.93 3.16 0.68
C THR A 48 3.82 1.94 1.60
N GLY A 49 2.61 1.54 1.98
CA GLY A 49 2.38 0.49 2.98
C GLY A 49 2.76 0.91 4.40
N ILE A 50 2.81 2.22 4.68
CA ILE A 50 3.15 2.75 6.01
C ILE A 50 1.88 2.89 6.85
N ASP A 51 1.75 2.07 7.90
CA ASP A 51 0.59 2.12 8.80
C ASP A 51 0.70 3.23 9.85
N ASN A 52 1.89 3.81 10.05
CA ASN A 52 2.10 4.94 10.96
C ASN A 52 1.91 6.29 10.26
N LEU A 53 0.85 7.02 10.61
CA LEU A 53 0.53 8.31 9.97
C LEU A 53 1.61 9.39 10.14
N GLY A 54 2.35 9.38 11.26
CA GLY A 54 3.47 10.30 11.47
C GLY A 54 4.62 10.04 10.50
N GLN A 55 4.96 8.77 10.26
CA GLN A 55 5.94 8.38 9.25
C GLN A 55 5.44 8.67 7.83
N ALA A 56 4.16 8.40 7.55
CA ALA A 56 3.55 8.73 6.26
C ALA A 56 3.59 10.23 5.97
N TYR A 57 3.40 11.08 6.99
CA TYR A 57 3.57 12.53 6.87
C TYR A 57 5.01 12.94 6.50
N ALA A 58 6.02 12.36 7.15
CA ALA A 58 7.41 12.64 6.83
C ALA A 58 7.75 12.24 5.38
N VAL A 59 7.27 11.08 4.93
CA VAL A 59 7.44 10.63 3.54
C VAL A 59 6.72 11.54 2.54
N ARG A 60 5.52 12.02 2.88
CA ARG A 60 4.75 12.96 2.05
C ARG A 60 5.55 14.22 1.73
N ALA A 61 6.23 14.81 2.71
CA ALA A 61 7.04 16.02 2.51
C ALA A 61 8.16 15.77 1.48
N ARG A 62 8.83 14.61 1.56
CA ARG A 62 9.88 14.23 0.61
C ARG A 62 9.31 14.01 -0.80
N LEU A 63 8.21 13.28 -0.92
CA LEU A 63 7.56 13.03 -2.23
C LEU A 63 7.19 14.33 -2.94
N MET A 64 6.75 15.34 -2.20
CA MET A 64 6.40 16.65 -2.76
C MET A 64 7.61 17.43 -3.24
N ALA A 65 8.71 17.38 -2.51
CA ALA A 65 9.95 18.01 -2.97
C ALA A 65 10.45 17.35 -4.27
N GLU A 66 10.36 16.02 -4.36
CA GLU A 66 10.72 15.28 -5.58
C GLU A 66 9.77 15.55 -6.74
N ALA A 67 8.46 15.55 -6.51
CA ALA A 67 7.46 15.87 -7.51
C ALA A 67 7.57 17.32 -8.00
N GLY A 68 7.82 18.27 -7.10
CA GLY A 68 8.03 19.68 -7.45
C GLY A 68 9.23 19.86 -8.38
N ARG A 69 10.35 19.18 -8.08
CA ARG A 69 11.52 19.16 -8.98
C ARG A 69 11.21 18.51 -10.34
N ALA A 70 10.39 17.47 -10.35
CA ALA A 70 9.98 16.82 -11.60
C ALA A 70 9.07 17.73 -12.45
N CYS A 71 8.13 18.44 -11.83
CA CYS A 71 7.25 19.39 -12.49
C CYS A 71 7.98 20.59 -13.11
N GLN A 72 9.17 20.96 -12.59
CA GLN A 72 9.99 22.03 -13.16
C GLN A 72 10.66 21.64 -14.49
N ARG A 73 10.62 20.37 -14.91
CA ARG A 73 11.21 19.94 -16.19
C ARG A 73 10.31 20.41 -17.34
N ALA A 74 10.92 21.00 -18.36
CA ALA A 74 10.22 21.54 -19.52
C ALA A 74 9.25 20.52 -20.15
N GLY A 75 8.01 20.95 -20.36
CA GLY A 75 6.96 20.12 -20.96
C GLY A 75 6.26 19.13 -20.01
N THR A 76 6.63 19.10 -18.72
CA THR A 76 5.99 18.20 -17.75
C THR A 76 4.66 18.77 -17.27
N GLN A 77 3.56 18.10 -17.61
CA GLN A 77 2.21 18.48 -17.14
C GLN A 77 1.75 17.65 -15.95
N GLN A 78 2.28 16.43 -15.80
CA GLN A 78 1.86 15.51 -14.76
C GLN A 78 3.02 14.65 -14.26
N VAL A 79 3.05 14.41 -12.95
CA VAL A 79 3.97 13.47 -12.31
C VAL A 79 3.16 12.30 -11.73
N ARG A 80 3.57 11.08 -12.08
CA ARG A 80 3.02 9.84 -11.52
C ARG A 80 4.00 9.24 -10.52
N ILE A 81 3.55 9.07 -9.28
CA ILE A 81 4.30 8.38 -8.22
C ILE A 81 3.75 6.96 -8.09
N VAL A 82 4.64 5.99 -8.23
CA VAL A 82 4.36 4.57 -8.07
C VAL A 82 5.31 3.97 -7.04
N SER A 83 4.86 2.96 -6.32
CA SER A 83 5.74 2.16 -5.47
C SER A 83 6.50 1.15 -6.31
N ALA A 84 7.82 1.17 -6.20
CA ALA A 84 8.64 0.13 -6.82
C ALA A 84 8.33 -1.23 -6.15
N PRO A 85 8.23 -2.32 -6.93
CA PRO A 85 8.10 -3.64 -6.33
C PRO A 85 9.32 -3.94 -5.46
N PRO A 86 9.15 -4.64 -4.32
CA PRO A 86 10.26 -4.98 -3.45
C PRO A 86 11.32 -5.78 -4.23
N ALA A 87 12.59 -5.40 -4.09
CA ALA A 87 13.72 -5.92 -4.88
C ALA A 87 13.86 -7.46 -4.84
N THR A 88 13.27 -8.11 -3.84
CA THR A 88 13.21 -9.57 -3.68
C THR A 88 12.51 -10.26 -4.85
N ASP A 89 11.47 -9.64 -5.42
CA ASP A 89 10.75 -10.21 -6.56
C ASP A 89 11.50 -10.01 -7.87
N ALA A 90 12.19 -8.88 -8.05
CA ALA A 90 13.01 -8.62 -9.24
C ALA A 90 14.15 -9.63 -9.38
N ARG A 91 14.79 -10.04 -8.27
CA ARG A 91 15.86 -11.05 -8.27
C ARG A 91 15.34 -12.47 -8.55
N ARG A 92 14.15 -12.83 -8.04
CA ARG A 92 13.52 -14.13 -8.36
C ARG A 92 13.07 -14.20 -9.81
N LEU A 93 12.49 -13.13 -10.35
CA LEU A 93 12.07 -13.04 -11.76
C LEU A 93 13.26 -13.08 -12.73
N ALA A 94 14.39 -12.47 -12.36
CA ALA A 94 15.62 -12.53 -13.15
C ALA A 94 16.29 -13.92 -13.11
N ALA A 95 16.11 -14.68 -12.03
CA ALA A 95 16.66 -16.03 -11.88
C ALA A 95 15.78 -17.14 -12.50
N ALA A 96 14.55 -16.81 -12.93
CA ALA A 96 13.61 -17.74 -13.54
C ALA A 96 13.59 -17.66 -15.09
N ARG A 97 14.54 -16.93 -15.69
CA ARG A 97 14.78 -16.84 -17.14
C ARG A 97 16.12 -17.47 -17.47
#